data_AF-A0A1B6FIC0-F1
#
_entry.id   AF-A0A1B6FIC0-F1
#
_cell.length_a   1.000
_cell.length_b   1.000
_cell.length_c   1.000
_cell.angle_alpha   90.00
_cell.angle_beta   90.00
_cell.angle_gamma   90.00
#
_symmetry.space_group_name_H-M   'P 1'
#
loop_
_entity.id
_entity.type
_entity.pdbx_description
1 polymer ?
#
loop_
_entity_poly.entity_id
_entity_poly.type
_entity_poly.pdbx_seq_one_letter_code
_entity_poly.pdbx_strand_id
1 'polypeptide(L)'
;LLTTITLLTCVLVYAGLVGVLSRPALNELYLIGVSYVIMATFLILELSLSVSLSPVWATMFFIYVTYALLPIRLQEAVAAGVVLSLSHLLCTMYLTNPKPVHGKELLAQLVLLVCTNVAGVLTHYPSELAKRQAFLETRQCVEARLTIQRENQQQERLLLSVLPR
;
A
#
# COMPACT_ATOMS: atom_id res chain seq x y z
N LEU A 1 -1.23 16.09 -25.23
CA LEU A 1 -1.86 17.23 -24.51
C LEU A 1 -2.62 16.77 -23.26
N LEU A 2 -3.54 15.79 -23.37
CA LEU A 2 -4.25 15.25 -22.20
C LEU A 2 -3.28 14.68 -21.15
N THR A 3 -2.37 13.78 -21.56
CA THR A 3 -1.35 13.18 -20.69
C THR A 3 -0.41 14.19 -20.05
N THR A 4 -0.03 15.24 -20.78
CA THR A 4 0.84 16.30 -20.24
C THR A 4 0.11 17.12 -19.17
N ILE A 5 -1.18 17.41 -19.37
CA ILE A 5 -2.01 18.09 -18.37
C ILE A 5 -2.22 17.21 -17.13
N THR A 6 -2.47 15.92 -17.31
CA THR A 6 -2.64 14.98 -16.18
C THR A 6 -1.34 14.80 -15.38
N LEU A 7 -0.19 14.79 -16.04
CA LEU A 7 1.11 14.76 -15.35
C LEU A 7 1.35 16.05 -14.55
N LEU A 8 1.10 17.22 -15.14
CA LEU A 8 1.28 18.51 -14.44
C LEU A 8 0.36 18.62 -13.21
N THR A 9 -0.90 18.22 -13.35
CA THR A 9 -1.85 18.21 -12.22
C THR A 9 -1.42 17.22 -11.14
N CYS A 10 -0.93 16.02 -11.49
CA CYS A 10 -0.40 15.09 -10.51
C CYS A 10 0.83 15.63 -9.78
N VAL A 11 1.76 16.29 -10.48
CA VAL A 11 2.93 16.94 -9.84
C VAL A 11 2.48 17.98 -8.81
N LEU A 12 1.47 18.80 -9.15
CA LEU A 12 0.91 19.77 -8.20
C LEU A 12 0.26 19.09 -6.99
N VAL A 13 -0.50 18.01 -7.20
CA VAL A 13 -1.11 17.23 -6.11
C VAL A 13 -0.04 16.63 -5.21
N TYR A 14 1.00 16.00 -5.76
CA TYR A 14 2.09 15.42 -4.96
C TYR A 14 2.89 16.49 -4.21
N ALA A 15 3.15 17.65 -4.81
CA ALA A 15 3.79 18.76 -4.10
C ALA A 15 2.94 19.23 -2.90
N GLY A 16 1.62 19.32 -3.07
CA GLY A 16 0.67 19.61 -2.00
C GLY A 16 0.68 18.54 -0.90
N LEU A 17 0.65 17.26 -1.29
CA LEU A 17 0.73 16.13 -0.37
C LEU A 17 2.03 16.16 0.46
N VAL A 18 3.19 16.39 -0.17
CA VAL A 18 4.47 16.52 0.54
C VAL A 18 4.43 17.69 1.52
N GLY A 19 3.84 18.82 1.13
CA GLY A 19 3.60 19.95 2.02
C GLY A 19 2.75 19.58 3.24
N VAL A 20 1.68 18.82 3.06
CA VAL A 20 0.82 18.32 4.15
C VAL A 20 1.58 17.32 5.03
N LEU A 21 2.34 16.39 4.44
CA LEU A 21 3.11 15.38 5.16
C LEU A 21 4.27 15.97 5.98
N SER A 22 4.80 17.13 5.56
CA SER A 22 5.86 17.82 6.32
C SER A 22 5.41 18.34 7.69
N ARG A 23 4.10 18.32 7.99
CA ARG A 23 3.57 18.74 9.29
C ARG A 23 3.83 17.65 10.33
N PRO A 24 4.49 17.95 11.46
CA PRO A 24 4.96 16.95 12.43
C PRO A 24 3.86 16.23 13.24
N ALA A 25 2.59 16.55 13.05
CA ALA A 25 1.45 15.97 13.76
C ALA A 25 0.49 15.26 12.80
N LEU A 26 0.97 14.21 12.11
CA LEU A 26 0.12 13.39 11.25
C LEU A 26 -0.60 12.33 12.07
N ASN A 27 -1.93 12.47 12.19
CA ASN A 27 -2.75 11.37 12.71
C ASN A 27 -2.83 10.25 11.67
N GLU A 28 -2.99 9.01 12.12
CA GLU A 28 -3.15 7.82 11.27
C GLU A 28 -4.26 8.00 10.21
N LEU A 29 -5.35 8.70 10.57
CA LEU A 29 -6.45 9.02 9.66
C LEU A 29 -6.00 9.86 8.44
N TYR A 30 -5.06 10.79 8.63
CA TYR A 30 -4.53 11.60 7.52
C TYR A 30 -3.68 10.75 6.58
N LEU A 31 -2.91 9.79 7.09
CA LEU A 31 -2.10 8.90 6.28
C LEU A 31 -2.97 8.02 5.37
N ILE A 32 -4.10 7.52 5.90
CA ILE A 32 -5.10 6.79 5.12
C ILE A 32 -5.75 7.72 4.08
N GLY A 33 -6.09 8.97 4.44
CA GLY A 33 -6.62 9.93 3.48
C GLY A 33 -5.66 10.20 2.32
N VAL A 34 -4.38 10.39 2.62
CA VAL A 34 -3.32 10.61 1.61
C VAL A 34 -3.18 9.41 0.68
N SER A 35 -3.22 8.17 1.21
CA SER A 35 -3.10 6.98 0.36
C SER A 35 -4.28 6.83 -0.60
N TYR A 36 -5.51 7.19 -0.22
CA TYR A 36 -6.64 7.26 -1.14
C TYR A 36 -6.47 8.33 -2.24
N VAL A 37 -5.89 9.49 -1.90
CA VAL A 37 -5.56 10.52 -2.90
C VAL A 37 -4.52 9.99 -3.89
N ILE A 38 -3.47 9.33 -3.40
CA ILE A 38 -2.44 8.72 -4.26
C ILE A 38 -3.06 7.66 -5.18
N MET A 39 -3.93 6.80 -4.63
CA MET A 39 -4.68 5.81 -5.40
C MET A 39 -5.50 6.43 -6.53
N ALA A 40 -6.24 7.50 -6.24
CA ALA A 40 -7.01 8.22 -7.25
C ALA A 40 -6.12 8.80 -8.34
N THR A 41 -4.96 9.38 -7.98
CA THR A 41 -4.01 9.90 -8.97
C THR A 41 -3.42 8.81 -9.85
N PHE A 42 -3.11 7.62 -9.31
CA PHE A 42 -2.65 6.49 -10.12
C PHE A 42 -3.70 6.04 -11.13
N LEU A 43 -4.96 5.94 -10.73
CA LEU A 43 -6.06 5.58 -11.65
C LEU A 43 -6.21 6.62 -12.78
N ILE A 44 -6.14 7.91 -12.46
CA ILE A 44 -6.24 8.99 -13.46
C ILE A 44 -5.05 8.95 -14.43
N LEU A 45 -3.83 8.75 -13.91
CA LEU A 45 -2.62 8.65 -14.71
C LEU A 45 -2.66 7.42 -15.62
N GLU A 46 -3.03 6.27 -15.09
CA GLU A 46 -3.19 5.03 -15.85
C GLU A 46 -4.20 5.19 -16.98
N LEU A 47 -5.38 5.77 -16.70
CA LEU A 47 -6.41 5.95 -17.71
C LEU A 47 -5.92 6.91 -18.81
N SER A 48 -5.31 8.02 -18.43
CA SER A 48 -4.79 9.02 -19.38
C SER A 48 -3.70 8.44 -20.28
N LEU A 49 -2.82 7.62 -19.69
CA LEU A 49 -1.73 6.96 -20.40
C LEU A 49 -2.24 5.81 -21.28
N SER A 50 -3.24 5.06 -20.79
CA SER A 50 -3.88 3.98 -21.54
C SER A 50 -4.61 4.50 -22.78
N VAL A 51 -5.29 5.64 -22.66
CA VAL A 51 -5.94 6.34 -23.78
C VAL A 51 -4.93 6.78 -24.84
N SER A 52 -3.73 7.19 -24.42
CA SER A 52 -2.75 7.78 -25.34
C SER A 52 -1.82 6.76 -25.98
N LEU A 53 -1.30 5.81 -25.20
CA LEU A 53 -0.25 4.87 -25.60
C LEU A 53 -0.57 3.40 -25.26
N SER A 54 -1.59 3.12 -24.44
CA SER A 54 -1.92 1.77 -23.96
C SER A 54 -0.74 0.92 -23.41
N PRO A 55 0.19 1.46 -22.58
CA PRO A 55 1.32 0.68 -22.10
C PRO A 55 0.95 -0.20 -20.89
N VAL A 56 0.98 -1.53 -21.08
CA VAL A 56 0.69 -2.52 -20.01
C VAL A 56 1.68 -2.41 -18.85
N TRP A 57 2.96 -2.13 -19.15
CA TRP A 57 4.02 -2.04 -18.14
C TRP A 57 3.77 -0.91 -17.13
N ALA A 58 3.11 0.17 -17.54
CA ALA A 58 2.81 1.29 -16.64
C ALA A 58 1.74 0.89 -15.62
N THR A 59 0.70 0.18 -16.07
CA THR A 59 -0.31 -0.39 -15.18
C THR A 59 0.31 -1.38 -14.19
N MET A 60 1.21 -2.24 -14.67
CA MET A 60 1.94 -3.17 -13.79
C MET A 60 2.74 -2.42 -12.71
N PHE A 61 3.41 -1.33 -13.09
CA PHE A 61 4.16 -0.49 -12.15
C PHE A 61 3.24 0.14 -11.10
N PHE A 62 2.12 0.75 -11.50
CA PHE A 62 1.17 1.35 -10.55
C PHE A 62 0.58 0.32 -9.58
N ILE A 63 0.18 -0.85 -10.07
CA ILE A 63 -0.30 -1.95 -9.23
C ILE A 63 0.77 -2.30 -8.19
N TYR A 64 2.00 -2.59 -8.63
CA TYR A 64 3.07 -2.99 -7.72
C TYR A 64 3.38 -1.91 -6.67
N VAL A 65 3.41 -0.63 -7.06
CA VAL A 65 3.64 0.50 -6.15
C VAL A 65 2.50 0.61 -5.12
N THR A 66 1.25 0.44 -5.52
CA THR A 66 0.11 0.41 -4.59
C THR A 66 0.26 -0.68 -3.53
N TYR A 67 0.64 -1.90 -3.92
CA TYR A 67 0.83 -2.99 -2.96
C TYR A 67 2.09 -2.83 -2.11
N ALA A 68 3.16 -2.25 -2.64
CA ALA A 68 4.45 -2.20 -1.93
C ALA A 68 4.60 -0.96 -1.02
N LEU A 69 4.07 0.20 -1.43
CA LEU A 69 4.39 1.48 -0.82
C LEU A 69 3.22 2.13 -0.08
N LEU A 70 1.97 1.79 -0.39
CA LEU A 70 0.82 2.41 0.26
C LEU A 70 0.49 1.70 1.58
N PRO A 71 0.35 2.44 2.70
CA PRO A 71 -0.02 1.88 4.00
C PRO A 71 -1.54 1.64 4.07
N ILE A 72 -2.07 0.83 3.17
CA ILE A 72 -3.50 0.48 3.08
C ILE A 72 -3.74 -0.98 3.49
N ARG A 73 -4.99 -1.34 3.79
CA ARG A 73 -5.34 -2.73 4.09
C ARG A 73 -5.20 -3.58 2.83
N LEU A 74 -4.82 -4.85 2.99
CA LEU A 74 -4.67 -5.78 1.87
C LEU A 74 -5.94 -5.88 1.01
N GLN A 75 -7.12 -5.83 1.62
CA GLN A 75 -8.40 -5.86 0.89
C GLN A 75 -8.56 -4.67 -0.07
N GLU A 76 -8.20 -3.47 0.38
CA GLU A 76 -8.28 -2.24 -0.42
C GLU A 76 -7.21 -2.23 -1.52
N ALA A 77 -6.00 -2.73 -1.23
CA ALA A 77 -4.95 -2.90 -2.22
C ALA A 77 -5.35 -3.87 -3.34
N VAL A 78 -6.04 -4.96 -2.98
CA VAL A 78 -6.59 -5.93 -3.94
C VAL A 78 -7.69 -5.31 -4.79
N ALA A 79 -8.64 -4.60 -4.17
CA ALA A 79 -9.68 -3.89 -4.89
C ALA A 79 -9.07 -2.88 -5.89
N ALA A 80 -8.10 -2.09 -5.43
CA ALA A 80 -7.33 -1.15 -6.24
C ALA A 80 -6.64 -1.83 -7.44
N GLY A 81 -5.90 -2.92 -7.21
CA GLY A 81 -5.19 -3.64 -8.26
C GLY A 81 -6.13 -4.24 -9.31
N VAL A 82 -7.29 -4.74 -8.89
CA VAL A 82 -8.34 -5.24 -9.80
C VAL A 82 -8.94 -4.09 -10.61
N VAL A 83 -9.24 -2.95 -9.99
CA VAL A 83 -9.78 -1.77 -10.67
C VAL A 83 -8.80 -1.28 -11.74
N LEU A 84 -7.52 -1.11 -11.40
CA LEU A 84 -6.46 -0.70 -12.34
C LEU A 84 -6.30 -1.71 -13.50
N SER A 85 -6.39 -3.01 -13.21
CA SER A 85 -6.28 -4.05 -14.25
C SER A 85 -7.47 -4.02 -15.21
N LEU A 86 -8.68 -3.85 -14.67
CA LEU A 86 -9.91 -3.78 -15.46
C LEU A 86 -9.98 -2.49 -16.28
N SER A 87 -9.59 -1.34 -15.72
CA SER A 87 -9.55 -0.07 -16.46
C SER A 87 -8.63 -0.16 -17.66
N HIS A 88 -7.42 -0.72 -17.50
CA HIS A 88 -6.50 -0.90 -18.62
C HIS A 88 -7.07 -1.81 -19.70
N LEU A 89 -7.60 -2.99 -19.32
CA LEU A 89 -8.18 -3.94 -20.29
C LEU A 89 -9.38 -3.35 -21.02
N LEU A 90 -10.29 -2.66 -20.32
CA LEU A 90 -11.41 -1.98 -20.93
C LEU A 90 -10.93 -0.91 -21.91
N CYS A 91 -9.96 -0.08 -21.50
CA CYS A 91 -9.39 0.97 -22.34
C CYS A 91 -8.79 0.40 -23.63
N THR A 92 -7.96 -0.65 -23.53
CA THR A 92 -7.39 -1.35 -24.68
C THR A 92 -8.47 -1.93 -25.59
N MET A 93 -9.54 -2.51 -25.03
CA MET A 93 -10.65 -3.08 -25.80
C MET A 93 -11.47 -2.01 -26.53
N TYR A 94 -11.73 -0.86 -25.89
CA TYR A 94 -12.48 0.25 -26.49
C TYR A 94 -11.68 0.95 -27.59
N LEU A 95 -10.40 1.23 -27.36
CA LEU A 95 -9.55 1.97 -28.31
C LEU A 95 -9.17 1.13 -29.53
N THR A 96 -9.13 -0.19 -29.40
CA THR A 96 -8.75 -1.05 -30.52
C THR A 96 -9.93 -1.40 -31.43
N ASN A 97 -11.18 -1.06 -31.08
CA ASN A 97 -12.34 -1.15 -31.98
C ASN A 97 -12.26 -0.05 -33.07
N PRO A 98 -11.53 -0.25 -34.19
CA PRO A 98 -11.98 -1.11 -35.30
C PRO A 98 -10.90 -2.04 -35.91
N LYS A 99 -9.73 -2.16 -35.28
CA LYS A 99 -8.65 -3.07 -35.68
C LYS A 99 -8.86 -4.43 -34.99
N PRO A 100 -8.62 -5.57 -35.66
CA PRO A 100 -8.66 -6.85 -34.98
C PRO A 100 -7.55 -6.91 -33.93
N VAL A 101 -7.92 -6.77 -32.65
CA VAL A 101 -7.05 -7.16 -31.54
C VAL A 101 -6.75 -8.63 -31.72
N HIS A 102 -5.48 -9.01 -31.81
CA HIS A 102 -5.13 -10.41 -31.74
C HIS A 102 -5.47 -10.89 -30.32
N GLY A 103 -6.44 -11.79 -30.17
CA GLY A 103 -6.87 -12.29 -28.85
C GLY A 103 -5.71 -12.86 -28.01
N LYS A 104 -4.62 -13.28 -28.66
CA LYS A 104 -3.36 -13.69 -28.02
C LYS A 104 -2.67 -12.55 -27.26
N GLU A 105 -2.72 -11.33 -27.79
CA GLU A 105 -2.13 -10.15 -27.15
C GLU A 105 -2.92 -9.75 -25.92
N LEU A 106 -4.25 -9.70 -26.01
CA LEU A 106 -5.13 -9.44 -24.85
C LEU A 106 -4.93 -10.51 -23.76
N LEU A 107 -4.81 -11.78 -24.15
CA LEU A 107 -4.53 -12.87 -23.21
C LEU A 107 -3.18 -12.67 -22.51
N ALA A 108 -2.12 -12.30 -23.25
CA ALA A 108 -0.82 -12.02 -22.66
C ALA A 108 -0.88 -10.86 -21.65
N GLN A 109 -1.59 -9.78 -21.98
CA GLN A 109 -1.81 -8.65 -21.08
C GLN A 109 -2.56 -9.08 -19.81
N LEU A 110 -3.61 -9.87 -19.95
CA LEU A 110 -4.37 -10.41 -18.81
C LEU A 110 -3.48 -11.26 -17.90
N VAL A 111 -2.68 -12.16 -18.46
CA VAL A 111 -1.76 -13.01 -17.70
C VAL A 111 -0.73 -12.16 -16.95
N LEU A 112 -0.17 -11.12 -17.59
CA LEU A 112 0.78 -10.20 -16.95
C LEU A 112 0.14 -9.43 -15.79
N LEU A 113 -1.09 -8.93 -15.97
CA LEU A 113 -1.81 -8.21 -14.91
C LEU A 113 -2.16 -9.12 -13.73
N VAL A 114 -2.60 -10.35 -13.99
CA VAL A 114 -2.86 -11.35 -12.95
C VAL A 114 -1.57 -11.68 -12.19
N CYS A 115 -0.47 -11.95 -12.91
CA CYS A 115 0.83 -12.21 -12.31
C CYS A 115 1.28 -11.05 -11.41
N THR A 116 1.10 -9.81 -11.87
CA THR A 116 1.47 -8.61 -11.10
C THR A 116 0.63 -8.44 -9.84
N ASN A 117 -0.67 -8.73 -9.90
CA ASN A 117 -1.52 -8.70 -8.70
C ASN A 117 -1.11 -9.77 -7.68
N VAL A 118 -0.81 -10.99 -8.15
CA VAL A 118 -0.33 -12.06 -7.27
C VAL A 118 1.01 -11.67 -6.63
N ALA A 119 1.95 -11.13 -7.42
CA ALA A 119 3.21 -10.62 -6.90
C ALA A 119 2.99 -9.50 -5.86
N GLY A 120 2.08 -8.56 -6.13
CA GLY A 120 1.71 -7.50 -5.20
C GLY A 120 1.16 -8.03 -3.87
N VAL A 121 0.24 -9.00 -3.91
CA VAL A 121 -0.29 -9.66 -2.72
C VAL A 121 0.82 -10.36 -1.93
N LEU A 122 1.70 -11.09 -2.63
CA LEU A 122 2.84 -11.77 -2.02
C LEU A 122 3.87 -10.82 -1.41
N THR A 123 4.01 -9.60 -1.93
CA THR A 123 4.87 -8.57 -1.33
C THR A 123 4.23 -7.93 -0.10
N HIS A 124 2.93 -7.65 -0.13
CA HIS A 124 2.25 -6.98 0.99
C HIS A 124 1.99 -7.91 2.18
N TYR A 125 1.71 -9.19 1.92
CA TYR A 125 1.43 -10.18 2.97
C TYR A 125 2.55 -10.35 4.02
N PRO A 126 3.84 -10.53 3.67
CA PRO A 126 4.92 -10.64 4.66
C PRO A 126 5.11 -9.35 5.46
N SER A 127 4.89 -8.17 4.86
CA SER A 127 4.95 -6.89 5.57
C SER A 127 3.89 -6.81 6.68
N GLU A 128 2.68 -7.30 6.43
CA GLU A 128 1.63 -7.39 7.46
C GLU A 128 2.00 -8.38 8.57
N LEU A 129 2.59 -9.53 8.22
CA LEU A 129 3.06 -10.50 9.21
C LEU A 129 4.18 -9.93 10.08
N ALA A 130 5.15 -9.23 9.50
CA ALA A 130 6.25 -8.61 10.23
C ALA A 130 5.75 -7.57 11.25
N LYS A 131 4.73 -6.76 10.89
CA LYS A 131 4.08 -5.84 11.84
C LYS A 131 3.46 -6.57 13.03
N ARG A 132 2.74 -7.68 12.76
CA ARG A 132 2.11 -8.49 13.82
C ARG A 132 3.15 -9.16 14.73
N GLN A 133 4.25 -9.65 14.15
CA GLN A 133 5.35 -10.25 14.91
C GLN A 133 6.00 -9.23 15.84
N ALA A 134 6.33 -8.03 15.35
CA ALA A 134 6.87 -6.96 16.19
C ALA A 134 5.93 -6.57 17.33
N PHE A 135 4.61 -6.59 17.10
CA PHE A 135 3.63 -6.36 18.17
C PHE A 135 3.63 -7.48 19.22
N LEU A 136 3.76 -8.74 18.81
CA LEU A 136 3.85 -9.86 19.74
C LEU A 136 5.14 -9.82 20.57
N GLU A 137 6.27 -9.51 19.93
CA GLU A 137 7.56 -9.36 20.60
C GLU A 137 7.54 -8.23 21.65
N THR A 138 6.96 -7.08 21.31
CA THR A 138 6.82 -5.97 22.27
C THR A 138 5.93 -6.34 23.45
N ARG A 139 4.83 -7.07 23.23
CA ARG A 139 3.98 -7.58 24.32
C ARG A 139 4.72 -8.54 25.23
N GLN A 140 5.44 -9.51 24.67
CA GLN A 140 6.23 -10.47 25.45
C GLN A 140 7.30 -9.77 26.29
N CYS A 141 7.97 -8.76 25.72
CA CYS A 141 8.94 -7.94 26.44
C CYS A 141 8.31 -7.17 27.63
N VAL A 142 7.15 -6.55 27.42
CA VAL A 142 6.42 -5.85 28.49
C VAL A 142 5.96 -6.82 29.58
N GLU A 143 5.46 -8.00 29.22
CA GLU A 143 5.02 -9.02 30.17
C GLU A 143 6.17 -9.56 31.02
N ALA A 144 7.32 -9.84 30.41
CA ALA A 144 8.54 -10.23 31.13
C ALA A 144 8.98 -9.13 32.11
N ARG A 145 8.95 -7.86 31.69
CA ARG A 145 9.28 -6.72 32.55
C ARG A 145 8.34 -6.62 33.75
N LEU A 146 7.03 -6.76 33.54
CA LEU A 146 6.05 -6.72 34.63
C LEU A 146 6.25 -7.86 35.63
N THR A 147 6.62 -9.04 35.14
CA THR A 147 6.91 -10.21 36.00
C THR A 147 8.13 -9.96 36.89
N ILE A 148 9.23 -9.47 36.31
CA ILE A 148 10.44 -9.09 37.05
C ILE A 148 10.15 -7.99 38.07
N GLN A 149 9.30 -7.01 37.75
CA GLN A 149 8.90 -5.96 38.70
C GLN A 149 8.14 -6.54 39.91
N ARG A 150 7.28 -7.54 39.70
CA ARG A 150 6.58 -8.22 40.80
C ARG A 150 7.53 -9.03 41.68
N GLU A 151 8.47 -9.76 41.08
CA GLU A 151 9.49 -10.53 41.82
C GLU A 151 10.39 -9.61 42.65
N ASN A 152 10.83 -8.48 42.09
CA ASN A 152 11.61 -7.47 42.83
C ASN A 152 10.82 -6.89 44.02
N GLN A 153 9.53 -6.55 43.85
CA GLN A 153 8.69 -6.08 44.96
C GLN A 153 8.52 -7.14 46.06
N GLN A 154 8.40 -8.42 45.68
CA GLN A 154 8.37 -9.51 46.64
C GLN A 154 9.71 -9.65 47.38
N GLN A 155 10.83 -9.55 46.66
CA GLN A 155 12.16 -9.56 47.27
C GLN A 155 12.37 -8.39 48.23
N GLU A 156 11.99 -7.16 47.87
CA GLU A 156 12.05 -6.00 48.77
C GLU A 156 11.18 -6.19 50.02
N ARG A 157 9.96 -6.71 49.87
CA ARG A 157 9.08 -7.03 51.01
C ARG A 157 9.72 -8.06 51.95
N LEU A 158 10.32 -9.11 51.40
CA LEU A 158 11.00 -10.14 52.19
C LEU A 158 12.22 -9.55 52.90
N LEU A 159 13.02 -8.75 52.21
CA LEU A 159 14.19 -8.08 52.77
C LEU A 159 13.79 -7.16 53.95
N LEU A 160 12.74 -6.36 53.79
CA LEU A 160 12.19 -5.50 54.85
C LEU A 160 11.54 -6.25 56.01
N SER A 161 11.15 -7.51 55.82
CA SER A 161 10.62 -8.37 56.89
C SER A 161 11.70 -9.01 57.76
N VAL A 162 12.94 -9.09 57.26
CA VAL A 162 14.09 -9.71 57.95
C VAL A 162 15.00 -8.68 58.61
N LEU A 163 15.00 -7.43 58.15
CA LEU A 163 15.69 -6.33 58.83
C LEU A 163 14.98 -5.99 60.16
N PRO A 164 15.62 -6.20 61.33
CA PRO A 164 15.08 -5.76 62.61
C PRO A 164 15.11 -4.23 62.67
N ARG A 165 14.12 -3.64 63.35
CA ARG A 165 14.10 -2.19 63.64
C ARG A 165 15.27 -1.79 64.53
#